data_AF-A0A6G6XA66-F1
#
_entry.id   AF-A0A6G6XA66-F1
#
_cell.length_a   1.000
_cell.length_b   1.000
_cell.length_c   1.000
_cell.angle_alpha   90.00
_cell.angle_beta   90.00
_cell.angle_gamma   90.00
#
_symmetry.space_group_name_H-M   'P 1'
#
loop_
_entity.id
_entity.type
_entity.pdbx_description
1 polymer ?
#
loop_
_entity_poly.entity_id
_entity_poly.type
_entity_poly.pdbx_seq_one_letter_code
_entity_poly.pdbx_strand_id
1 'polypeptide(L)'
;MENDYQFADSAAARMLSQGLVRANEERGLSVRQLGKQLGYSQAVVLSHMANGRAPIPIDRAEQLADALKLDKKSFLQAVVQQRHPSVSWHLLSGGSQHSGSDNLPQELEAILGAQLKDLNKEQRAVMREVASDPSPRRRWLTVHEVPTVQELRAMYPSMEREGIPASDLAALRALSAG
;
A
#
# COMPACT_ATOMS: atom_id res chain seq x y z
N MET A 1 2.81 30.33 3.77
CA MET A 1 3.90 30.41 4.76
C MET A 1 4.49 29.01 4.84
N GLU A 2 5.71 28.81 4.36
CA GLU A 2 6.42 27.53 4.53
C GLU A 2 6.51 27.24 6.03
N ASN A 3 6.09 26.04 6.43
CA ASN A 3 6.01 25.67 7.83
C ASN A 3 7.42 25.22 8.26
N ASP A 4 8.19 26.17 8.79
CA ASP A 4 9.64 26.12 9.05
C ASP A 4 10.05 25.17 10.20
N TYR A 5 9.27 24.12 10.46
CA TYR A 5 9.47 23.20 11.59
C TYR A 5 10.00 21.84 11.16
N GLN A 6 10.98 21.36 11.91
CA GLN A 6 11.75 20.13 11.65
C GLN A 6 10.90 18.89 11.33
N PHE A 7 9.69 18.77 11.89
CA PHE A 7 8.82 17.62 11.69
C PHE A 7 7.48 17.96 11.03
N ALA A 8 7.31 19.17 10.47
CA ALA A 8 6.03 19.62 9.92
C ALA A 8 5.44 18.65 8.88
N ASP A 9 6.31 18.11 8.02
CA ASP A 9 5.90 17.22 6.93
C ASP A 9 5.86 15.73 7.31
N SER A 10 6.27 15.41 8.55
CA SER A 10 6.29 14.02 9.02
C SER A 10 4.87 13.42 9.03
N ALA A 11 4.77 12.14 8.63
CA ALA A 11 3.51 11.42 8.64
C ALA A 11 2.85 11.44 10.03
N ALA A 12 3.64 11.32 11.09
CA ALA A 12 3.16 11.32 12.47
C ALA A 12 2.51 12.65 12.86
N ALA A 13 3.13 13.80 12.52
CA ALA A 13 2.56 15.12 12.78
C ALA A 13 1.24 15.32 12.01
N ARG A 14 1.18 14.90 10.73
CA ARG A 14 -0.04 14.95 9.92
C ARG A 14 -1.16 14.09 10.50
N MET A 15 -0.87 12.84 10.88
CA MET A 15 -1.85 11.95 11.51
C MET A 15 -2.37 12.53 12.83
N LEU A 16 -1.47 13.09 13.66
CA LEU A 16 -1.86 13.72 14.92
C LEU A 16 -2.75 14.95 14.68
N SER A 17 -2.35 15.82 13.75
CA SER A 17 -3.12 17.02 13.39
C SER A 17 -4.52 16.67 12.90
N GLN A 18 -4.62 15.71 11.97
CA GLN A 18 -5.91 15.23 11.48
C GLN A 18 -6.75 14.57 12.58
N GLY A 19 -6.12 13.79 13.47
CA GLY A 19 -6.79 13.18 14.62
C GLY A 19 -7.39 14.23 15.57
N LEU A 20 -6.67 15.34 15.82
CA LEU A 20 -7.16 16.45 16.63
C LEU A 20 -8.33 17.18 15.96
N VAL A 21 -8.26 17.43 14.64
CA VAL A 21 -9.35 18.04 13.87
C VAL A 21 -10.61 17.17 13.94
N ARG A 22 -10.49 15.87 13.64
CA ARG A 22 -11.62 14.92 13.72
C ARG A 22 -12.18 14.83 15.13
N ALA A 23 -11.34 14.80 16.15
CA ALA A 23 -11.79 14.77 17.55
C ALA A 23 -12.61 16.02 17.92
N ASN A 24 -12.24 17.17 17.39
CA ASN A 24 -12.99 18.40 17.59
C ASN A 24 -14.32 18.39 16.82
N GLU A 25 -14.32 17.96 15.56
CA GLU A 25 -15.51 17.93 14.70
C GLU A 25 -16.54 16.88 15.16
N GLU A 26 -16.11 15.66 15.46
CA GLU A 26 -17.01 14.54 15.79
C GLU A 26 -17.43 14.51 17.26
N ARG A 27 -16.54 14.96 18.16
CA ARG A 27 -16.73 14.82 19.62
C ARG A 27 -16.74 16.15 20.36
N GLY A 28 -16.55 17.28 19.67
CA GLY A 28 -16.47 18.60 20.31
C GLY A 28 -15.28 18.76 21.26
N LEU A 29 -14.26 17.89 21.15
CA LEU A 29 -13.13 17.88 22.07
C LEU A 29 -12.05 18.85 21.60
N SER A 30 -11.87 19.93 22.36
CA SER A 30 -10.76 20.86 22.15
C SER A 30 -9.41 20.20 22.46
N VAL A 31 -8.35 20.70 21.82
CA VAL A 31 -6.95 20.28 22.11
C VAL A 31 -6.61 20.40 23.60
N ARG A 32 -7.19 21.39 24.29
CA ARG A 32 -7.00 21.58 25.73
C ARG A 32 -7.63 20.48 26.57
N GLN A 33 -8.83 20.04 26.22
CA GLN A 33 -9.51 18.93 26.88
C GLN A 33 -8.77 17.62 26.64
N LEU A 34 -8.35 17.35 25.41
CA LEU A 34 -7.54 16.18 25.05
C LEU A 34 -6.20 16.17 25.80
N GLY A 35 -5.51 17.32 25.88
CA GLY A 35 -4.27 17.45 26.63
C GLY A 35 -4.44 17.09 28.11
N LYS A 36 -5.53 17.57 28.74
CA LYS A 36 -5.86 17.25 30.13
C LYS A 36 -6.18 15.76 30.32
N GLN A 37 -6.97 15.16 29.42
CA GLN A 37 -7.32 13.73 29.47
C GLN A 37 -6.10 12.82 29.32
N LEU A 38 -5.15 13.23 28.48
CA LEU A 38 -3.90 12.50 28.24
C LEU A 38 -2.83 12.72 29.33
N GLY A 39 -3.11 13.58 30.32
CA GLY A 39 -2.19 13.87 31.42
C GLY A 39 -1.05 14.82 31.05
N TYR A 40 -1.19 15.61 29.97
CA TYR A 40 -0.23 16.67 29.67
C TYR A 40 -0.49 17.89 30.56
N SER A 41 0.55 18.32 31.28
CA SER A 41 0.50 19.52 32.12
C SER A 41 0.19 20.80 31.32
N GLN A 42 0.64 20.84 30.06
CA GLN A 42 0.41 21.94 29.13
C GLN A 42 -0.21 21.42 27.83
N ALA A 43 -1.43 21.87 27.53
CA ALA A 43 -2.14 21.51 26.31
C ALA A 43 -1.41 21.91 25.02
N VAL A 44 -0.56 22.94 25.08
CA VAL A 44 0.20 23.45 23.94
C VAL A 44 1.15 22.39 23.37
N VAL A 45 1.58 21.41 24.18
CA VAL A 45 2.44 20.31 23.74
C VAL A 45 1.80 19.52 22.60
N LEU A 46 0.49 19.27 22.63
CA LEU A 46 -0.23 18.59 21.54
C LEU A 46 -0.18 19.41 20.24
N SER A 47 -0.40 20.72 20.32
CA SER A 47 -0.32 21.61 19.17
C SER A 47 1.11 21.70 18.61
N HIS A 48 2.13 21.72 19.47
CA HIS A 48 3.52 21.70 19.03
C HIS A 48 3.88 20.42 18.29
N MET A 49 3.41 19.27 18.78
CA MET A 49 3.60 17.99 18.09
C MET A 49 2.84 17.94 16.76
N ALA A 50 1.58 18.38 16.73
CA ALA A 50 0.74 18.38 15.53
C ALA A 50 1.30 19.29 14.42
N ASN A 51 1.93 20.41 14.81
CA ASN A 51 2.60 21.32 13.88
C ASN A 51 4.05 20.92 13.57
N GLY A 52 4.55 19.81 14.12
CA GLY A 52 5.90 19.32 13.88
C GLY A 52 7.02 20.15 14.53
N ARG A 53 6.70 20.99 15.52
CA ARG A 53 7.69 21.71 16.35
C ARG A 53 8.38 20.81 17.38
N ALA A 54 7.72 19.71 17.76
CA ALA A 54 8.24 18.74 18.70
C ALA A 54 7.95 17.32 18.19
N PRO A 55 8.86 16.35 18.40
CA PRO A 55 8.62 14.97 18.02
C PRO A 55 7.63 14.31 18.99
N ILE A 56 6.83 13.38 18.48
CA ILE A 56 5.86 12.63 19.30
C ILE A 56 6.62 11.61 20.16
N PRO A 57 6.39 11.50 21.48
CA PRO A 57 7.01 10.49 22.33
C PRO A 57 6.51 9.08 21.95
N ILE A 58 7.44 8.15 21.72
CA ILE A 58 7.10 6.74 21.38
C ILE A 58 6.25 6.13 22.50
N ASP A 59 6.64 6.33 23.76
CA ASP A 59 5.94 5.79 24.94
C ASP A 59 4.50 6.30 25.10
N ARG A 60 4.15 7.40 24.42
CA ARG A 60 2.80 7.99 24.43
C ARG A 60 2.03 7.73 23.13
N ALA A 61 2.65 7.11 22.14
CA ALA A 61 2.06 6.93 20.81
C ALA A 61 0.78 6.08 20.87
N GLU A 62 0.78 4.99 21.63
CA GLU A 62 -0.41 4.14 21.79
C GLU A 62 -1.57 4.88 22.46
N GLN A 63 -1.29 5.59 23.56
CA GLN A 63 -2.29 6.36 24.30
C GLN A 63 -2.89 7.48 23.43
N LEU A 64 -2.05 8.15 22.62
CA LEU A 64 -2.49 9.16 21.66
C LEU A 64 -3.37 8.55 20.57
N ALA A 65 -2.98 7.39 20.02
CA ALA A 65 -3.77 6.70 19.01
C ALA A 65 -5.15 6.29 19.55
N ASP A 66 -5.21 5.76 20.78
CA ASP A 66 -6.48 5.43 21.44
C ASP A 66 -7.38 6.66 21.62
N ALA A 67 -6.84 7.73 22.20
CA ALA A 67 -7.61 8.95 22.46
C ALA A 67 -8.14 9.60 21.17
N LEU A 68 -7.39 9.50 20.07
CA LEU A 68 -7.71 10.10 18.78
C LEU A 68 -8.35 9.11 17.79
N LYS A 69 -8.61 7.86 18.19
CA LYS A 69 -9.14 6.78 17.35
C LYS A 69 -8.33 6.60 16.05
N LEU A 70 -7.01 6.67 16.14
CA LEU A 70 -6.09 6.41 15.03
C LEU A 70 -5.75 4.91 14.99
N ASP A 71 -5.38 4.41 13.82
CA ASP A 71 -4.79 3.06 13.73
C ASP A 71 -3.46 3.03 14.49
N LYS A 72 -3.38 2.20 15.54
CA LYS A 72 -2.23 2.14 16.43
C LYS A 72 -0.95 1.73 15.70
N LYS A 73 -1.05 0.73 14.82
CA LYS A 73 0.11 0.17 14.11
C LYS A 73 0.70 1.23 13.18
N SER A 74 -0.13 1.85 12.36
CA SER A 74 0.28 2.90 11.41
C SER A 74 0.83 4.13 12.13
N PHE A 75 0.16 4.56 13.21
CA PHE A 75 0.60 5.73 13.97
C PHE A 75 1.94 5.49 14.68
N LEU A 76 2.11 4.35 15.34
CA LEU A 76 3.37 3.99 16.00
C LEU A 76 4.51 3.91 14.98
N GLN A 77 4.27 3.29 13.81
CA GLN A 77 5.25 3.25 12.74
C GLN A 77 5.66 4.65 12.28
N ALA A 78 4.69 5.56 12.10
CA ALA A 78 4.98 6.94 11.72
C ALA A 78 5.79 7.68 12.81
N VAL A 79 5.48 7.48 14.09
CA VAL A 79 6.22 8.09 15.23
C VAL A 79 7.67 7.59 15.29
N VAL A 80 7.88 6.30 15.06
CA VAL A 80 9.21 5.69 15.05
C VAL A 80 10.04 6.21 13.86
N GLN A 81 9.44 6.30 12.67
CA GLN A 81 10.08 6.89 11.48
C GLN A 81 10.43 8.36 11.69
N GLN A 82 9.59 9.14 12.38
CA GLN A 82 9.84 10.54 12.69
C GLN A 82 11.13 10.75 13.50
N ARG A 83 11.46 9.84 14.42
CA ARG A 83 12.65 9.93 15.29
C ARG A 83 13.90 9.31 14.70
N HIS A 84 13.74 8.29 13.88
CA HIS A 84 14.84 7.54 13.27
C HIS A 84 14.64 7.44 11.75
N PRO A 85 14.72 8.57 11.02
CA PRO A 85 14.49 8.59 9.58
C PRO A 85 15.55 7.83 8.79
N SER A 86 16.77 7.69 9.35
CA SER A 86 17.87 6.93 8.75
C SER A 86 17.76 5.41 8.93
N VAL A 87 16.83 4.93 9.76
CA VAL A 87 16.66 3.50 10.02
C VAL A 87 15.67 2.92 9.01
N SER A 88 16.09 1.83 8.36
CA SER A 88 15.28 1.07 7.41
C SER A 88 14.24 0.21 8.13
N TRP A 89 13.21 0.83 8.71
CA TRP A 89 12.19 0.16 9.52
C TRP A 89 11.41 -0.93 8.77
N HIS A 90 11.40 -0.90 7.44
CA HIS A 90 10.83 -1.95 6.59
C HIS A 90 11.49 -3.33 6.81
N LEU A 91 12.72 -3.36 7.34
CA LEU A 91 13.45 -4.59 7.68
C LEU A 91 13.02 -5.19 9.03
N LEU A 92 12.50 -4.36 9.94
CA LEU A 92 12.07 -4.77 11.29
C LEU A 92 10.56 -5.08 11.33
N SER A 93 9.78 -4.44 10.46
CA SER A 93 8.39 -4.79 10.21
C SER A 93 8.31 -6.05 9.34
N GLY A 94 8.67 -7.20 9.89
CA GLY A 94 8.39 -8.50 9.29
C GLY A 94 6.90 -8.64 9.04
N GLY A 95 6.46 -8.35 7.81
CA GLY A 95 5.05 -8.36 7.42
C GLY A 95 4.35 -7.00 7.41
N SER A 96 4.86 -6.05 6.60
CA SER A 96 4.05 -5.16 5.75
C SER A 96 4.96 -4.11 5.11
N GLN A 97 5.72 -4.55 4.10
CA GLN A 97 6.03 -3.69 2.97
C GLN A 97 4.68 -3.20 2.42
N HIS A 98 4.36 -1.92 2.54
CA HIS A 98 3.57 -1.12 1.61
C HIS A 98 3.73 0.35 2.00
N SER A 99 4.84 0.94 1.57
CA SER A 99 4.91 2.38 1.29
C SER A 99 5.29 2.47 -0.18
N GLY A 100 4.26 2.50 -1.03
CA GLY A 100 4.38 2.59 -2.48
C GLY A 100 3.15 2.14 -3.29
N SER A 101 2.19 1.39 -2.73
CA SER A 101 1.13 0.74 -3.54
C SER A 101 -0.25 0.62 -2.87
N ASP A 102 -0.63 1.54 -1.99
CA ASP A 102 -1.88 1.43 -1.20
C ASP A 102 -3.18 1.50 -2.03
N ASN A 103 -3.10 1.63 -3.36
CA ASN A 103 -4.27 1.64 -4.24
C ASN A 103 -4.39 0.43 -5.17
N LEU A 104 -3.49 -0.56 -5.11
CA LEU A 104 -3.58 -1.70 -6.02
C LEU A 104 -4.94 -2.44 -5.95
N PRO A 105 -5.52 -2.71 -4.76
CA PRO A 105 -6.85 -3.29 -4.69
C PRO A 105 -7.91 -2.41 -5.36
N GLN A 106 -7.91 -1.09 -5.10
CA GLN A 106 -8.87 -0.17 -5.71
C GLN A 106 -8.68 -0.03 -7.23
N GLU A 107 -7.44 -0.03 -7.72
CA GLU A 107 -7.12 0.01 -9.16
C GLU A 107 -7.61 -1.24 -9.88
N LEU A 108 -7.39 -2.42 -9.28
CA LEU A 108 -7.88 -3.68 -9.81
C LEU A 108 -9.42 -3.73 -9.82
N GLU A 109 -10.08 -3.25 -8.77
CA GLU A 109 -11.55 -3.17 -8.71
C GLU A 109 -12.11 -2.20 -9.75
N ALA A 110 -11.42 -1.08 -10.00
CA ALA A 110 -11.80 -0.12 -11.04
C ALA A 110 -11.67 -0.71 -12.45
N ILE A 111 -10.61 -1.48 -12.73
CA ILE A 111 -10.41 -2.18 -14.01
C ILE A 111 -11.46 -3.28 -14.20
N LEU A 112 -11.76 -4.03 -13.14
CA LEU A 112 -12.69 -5.16 -13.17
C LEU A 112 -14.15 -4.71 -13.23
N GLY A 113 -14.46 -3.49 -12.76
CA GLY A 113 -15.83 -3.00 -12.60
C GLY A 113 -16.64 -3.72 -11.50
N ALA A 114 -15.97 -4.51 -10.65
CA ALA A 114 -16.56 -5.27 -9.55
C ALA A 114 -15.54 -5.42 -8.40
N GLN A 115 -16.02 -5.74 -7.20
CA GLN A 115 -15.15 -5.90 -6.03
C GLN A 115 -14.35 -7.22 -6.14
N LEU A 116 -13.11 -7.24 -5.62
CA LEU A 116 -12.26 -8.44 -5.67
C LEU A 116 -12.88 -9.63 -4.94
N LYS A 117 -13.74 -9.38 -3.95
CA LYS A 117 -14.47 -10.43 -3.21
C LYS A 117 -15.50 -11.17 -4.09
N ASP A 118 -15.96 -10.52 -5.15
CA ASP A 118 -17.03 -11.00 -6.04
C ASP A 118 -16.49 -11.79 -7.24
N LEU A 119 -15.17 -11.95 -7.36
CA LEU A 119 -14.54 -12.77 -8.40
C LEU A 119 -15.09 -14.20 -8.42
N ASN A 120 -15.27 -14.78 -9.59
CA ASN A 120 -15.69 -16.17 -9.70
C ASN A 120 -14.53 -17.13 -9.33
N LYS A 121 -14.83 -18.44 -9.24
CA LYS A 121 -13.83 -19.44 -8.81
C LYS A 121 -12.64 -19.53 -9.77
N GLU A 122 -12.88 -19.43 -11.08
CA GLU A 122 -11.85 -19.52 -12.12
C GLU A 122 -10.91 -18.31 -12.06
N GLN A 123 -11.46 -17.11 -11.96
CA GLN A 123 -10.70 -15.86 -11.81
C GLN A 123 -9.83 -15.88 -10.56
N ARG A 124 -10.36 -16.35 -9.42
CA ARG A 124 -9.57 -16.50 -8.20
C ARG A 124 -8.44 -17.52 -8.34
N ALA A 125 -8.66 -18.60 -9.08
CA ALA A 125 -7.63 -19.61 -9.32
C ALA A 125 -6.48 -19.03 -10.17
N VAL A 126 -6.82 -18.35 -11.26
CA VAL A 126 -5.87 -17.65 -12.14
C VAL A 126 -5.07 -16.60 -11.36
N MET A 127 -5.73 -15.75 -10.57
CA MET A 127 -5.03 -14.73 -9.77
C MET A 127 -4.07 -15.33 -8.75
N ARG A 128 -4.41 -16.48 -8.14
CA ARG A 128 -3.50 -17.17 -7.23
C ARG A 128 -2.29 -17.74 -7.96
N GLU A 129 -2.48 -18.31 -9.15
CA GLU A 129 -1.37 -18.83 -9.95
C GLU A 129 -0.44 -17.71 -10.40
N VAL A 130 -0.98 -16.58 -10.87
CA VAL A 130 -0.20 -15.37 -11.22
C VAL A 130 0.58 -14.86 -10.01
N ALA A 131 -0.06 -14.76 -8.84
CA ALA A 131 0.57 -14.26 -7.62
C ALA A 131 1.62 -15.22 -7.04
N SER A 132 1.51 -16.52 -7.32
CA SER A 132 2.46 -17.54 -6.87
C SER A 132 3.67 -17.69 -7.81
N ASP A 133 3.60 -17.12 -9.01
CA ASP A 133 4.70 -17.13 -9.96
C ASP A 133 5.72 -16.03 -9.61
N PRO A 134 7.01 -16.34 -9.40
CA PRO A 134 8.05 -15.34 -9.14
C PRO A 134 8.37 -14.47 -10.36
N SER A 135 7.91 -14.82 -11.56
CA SER A 135 8.14 -14.07 -12.81
C SER A 135 6.94 -14.15 -13.75
N PRO A 136 5.78 -13.59 -13.36
CA PRO A 136 4.53 -13.77 -14.10
C PRO A 136 4.62 -13.24 -15.54
N ARG A 137 5.39 -12.17 -15.77
CA ARG A 137 5.65 -11.61 -17.12
C ARG A 137 6.31 -12.59 -18.12
N ARG A 138 6.93 -13.68 -17.65
CA ARG A 138 7.59 -14.66 -18.55
C ARG A 138 6.65 -15.79 -18.98
N ARG A 139 5.62 -16.07 -18.18
CA ARG A 139 4.70 -17.19 -18.37
C ARG A 139 3.32 -16.73 -18.83
N TRP A 140 2.89 -15.55 -18.39
CA TRP A 140 1.57 -15.02 -18.64
C TRP A 140 1.57 -14.03 -19.79
N LEU A 141 0.54 -14.14 -20.61
CA LEU A 141 0.34 -13.30 -21.79
C LEU A 141 -0.24 -11.95 -21.37
N THR A 142 0.31 -10.90 -21.95
CA THR A 142 -0.27 -9.55 -21.92
C THR A 142 -1.51 -9.49 -22.81
N VAL A 143 -2.35 -8.48 -22.60
CA VAL A 143 -3.56 -8.23 -23.43
C VAL A 143 -3.22 -8.12 -24.92
N HIS A 144 -2.02 -7.65 -25.25
CA HIS A 144 -1.56 -7.53 -26.63
C HIS A 144 -1.10 -8.86 -27.25
N GLU A 145 -0.67 -9.82 -26.44
CA GLU A 145 -0.22 -11.14 -26.89
C GLU A 145 -1.39 -12.13 -27.03
N VAL A 146 -2.50 -11.88 -26.33
CA VAL A 146 -3.69 -12.75 -26.33
C VAL A 146 -4.21 -13.03 -27.76
N PRO A 147 -4.42 -12.03 -28.65
CA PRO A 147 -4.93 -12.29 -29.99
C PRO A 147 -4.00 -13.22 -30.79
N THR A 148 -2.69 -12.98 -30.74
CA THR A 148 -1.70 -13.83 -31.45
C THR A 148 -1.72 -15.26 -30.93
N VAL A 149 -1.81 -15.45 -29.61
CA VAL A 149 -1.87 -16.80 -29.03
C VAL A 149 -3.21 -17.48 -29.29
N GLN A 150 -4.32 -16.74 -29.37
CA GLN A 150 -5.62 -17.30 -29.76
C GLN A 150 -5.58 -17.84 -31.19
N GLU A 151 -5.00 -17.11 -32.13
CA GLU A 151 -4.79 -17.57 -33.50
C GLU A 151 -3.88 -18.81 -33.54
N LEU A 152 -2.79 -18.82 -32.76
CA LEU A 152 -1.93 -19.99 -32.64
C LEU A 152 -2.66 -21.21 -32.08
N ARG A 153 -3.53 -21.05 -31.07
CA ARG A 153 -4.34 -22.16 -30.53
C ARG A 153 -5.40 -22.64 -31.52
N ALA A 154 -5.94 -21.76 -32.34
CA ALA A 154 -6.88 -22.12 -33.40
C ALA A 154 -6.17 -22.94 -34.50
N MET A 155 -4.95 -22.56 -34.87
CA MET A 155 -4.14 -23.28 -35.85
C MET A 155 -3.57 -24.61 -35.30
N TYR A 156 -3.26 -24.65 -34.01
CA TYR A 156 -2.67 -25.81 -33.33
C TYR A 156 -3.50 -26.21 -32.09
N PRO A 157 -4.60 -26.96 -32.26
CA PRO A 157 -5.47 -27.35 -31.14
C PRO A 157 -4.76 -28.18 -30.05
N SER A 158 -3.67 -28.87 -30.37
CA SER A 158 -2.86 -29.64 -29.41
C SER A 158 -1.79 -28.80 -28.69
N MET A 159 -1.64 -27.52 -29.02
CA MET A 159 -0.58 -26.66 -28.50
C MET A 159 -0.57 -26.55 -26.97
N GLU A 160 -1.75 -26.63 -26.35
CA GLU A 160 -1.88 -26.56 -24.89
C GLU A 160 -1.21 -27.74 -24.16
N ARG A 161 -1.04 -28.88 -24.84
CA ARG A 161 -0.46 -30.10 -24.26
C ARG A 161 0.91 -30.44 -24.83
N GLU A 162 1.10 -30.21 -26.12
CA GLU A 162 2.28 -30.68 -26.87
C GLU A 162 3.18 -29.53 -27.34
N GLY A 163 2.74 -28.28 -27.17
CA GLY A 163 3.43 -27.10 -27.69
C GLY A 163 3.29 -26.94 -29.20
N ILE A 164 4.03 -25.99 -29.77
CA ILE A 164 4.06 -25.77 -31.23
C ILE A 164 4.96 -26.83 -31.89
N PRO A 165 4.56 -27.41 -33.04
CA PRO A 165 5.39 -28.36 -33.77
C PRO A 165 6.80 -27.83 -34.06
N ALA A 166 7.80 -28.71 -33.98
CA ALA A 166 9.20 -28.32 -34.10
C ALA A 166 9.55 -27.65 -35.45
N SER A 167 8.88 -28.03 -36.54
CA SER A 167 9.02 -27.41 -37.86
C SER A 167 8.65 -25.93 -37.86
N ASP A 168 7.56 -25.60 -37.18
CA ASP A 168 6.94 -24.28 -37.23
C ASP A 168 7.64 -23.34 -36.24
N LEU A 169 8.10 -23.91 -35.13
CA LEU A 169 8.98 -23.22 -34.18
C LEU A 169 10.32 -22.86 -34.83
N ALA A 170 10.88 -23.72 -35.68
CA ALA A 170 12.09 -23.42 -36.45
C ALA A 170 11.85 -22.28 -37.47
N ALA A 171 10.71 -22.27 -38.15
CA ALA A 171 10.34 -21.20 -39.08
C ALA A 171 10.18 -19.84 -38.36
N LEU A 172 9.53 -19.82 -37.19
CA LEU A 172 9.38 -18.60 -36.37
C LEU A 172 10.74 -18.06 -35.89
N ARG A 173 11.67 -18.93 -35.49
CA ARG A 173 13.02 -18.53 -35.10
C ARG A 173 13.80 -17.92 -36.25
N ALA A 174 13.68 -18.47 -37.46
CA ALA A 174 14.33 -17.93 -38.64
C ALA A 174 13.80 -16.53 -38.99
N LEU A 175 12.50 -16.27 -38.79
CA LEU A 175 11.90 -14.94 -38.98
C LEU A 175 12.36 -13.91 -37.94
N SER A 176 12.63 -14.33 -36.71
CA SER A 176 13.11 -13.43 -35.63
C SER A 176 14.60 -13.07 -35.70
N ALA A 177 15.37 -13.77 -36.54
CA ALA A 177 16.82 -13.62 -36.64
C ALA A 177 17.27 -12.74 -37.83
N GLY A 178 16.33 -12.23 -38.62
CA GLY A 178 16.54 -11.23 -39.68
C GLY A 178 16.04 -9.86 -39.26
#